data_AF-A0A929BNT0-F1
#
_entry.id   AF-A0A929BNT0-F1
#
_cell.length_a   1.000
_cell.length_b   1.000
_cell.length_c   1.000
_cell.angle_alpha   90.00
_cell.angle_beta   90.00
_cell.angle_gamma   90.00
#
_symmetry.space_group_name_H-M   'P 1'
#
loop_
_entity.id
_entity.type
_entity.pdbx_description
1 polymer ?
#
loop_
_entity_poly.entity_id
_entity_poly.type
_entity_poly.pdbx_seq_one_letter_code
_entity_poly.pdbx_strand_id
1 'polypeptide(L)'
;MLNIMGLKSRNMISLPLDIPNVDVRSVEMNKRGGCIITVESTRVGTICQHCGRKITKSNGYGRWIELRHSSILGHRVYIRLRPRRYECPHCAGKTTTQTLDWYETKSPHTKAYDHHRTIVPISQVSP
;
A
#
# COMPACT_ATOMS: atom_id res chain seq x y z
N MET A 1 10.12 5.50 16.61
CA MET A 1 11.43 4.83 16.73
C MET A 1 11.50 3.72 15.69
N LEU A 2 12.29 3.90 14.63
CA LEU A 2 12.56 2.81 13.66
C LEU A 2 13.56 1.84 14.32
N ASN A 3 13.09 0.64 14.63
CA ASN A 3 13.94 -0.42 15.15
C ASN A 3 14.72 -1.05 13.99
N ILE A 4 15.88 -0.46 13.66
CA ILE A 4 16.82 -1.00 12.68
C ILE A 4 17.86 -1.82 13.45
N MET A 5 17.48 -3.04 13.83
CA MET A 5 18.47 -4.01 14.32
C MET A 5 19.20 -4.61 13.12
N GLY A 6 20.46 -4.16 12.94
CA GLY A 6 21.50 -4.94 12.27
C GLY A 6 21.74 -4.67 10.78
N LEU A 7 22.27 -3.49 10.45
CA LEU A 7 23.12 -3.33 9.26
C LEU A 7 24.26 -2.34 9.56
N LYS A 8 25.49 -2.85 9.56
CA LYS A 8 26.73 -2.08 9.59
C LYS A 8 26.83 -1.29 8.27
N SER A 9 27.23 -0.02 8.40
CA SER A 9 27.38 1.03 7.37
C SER A 9 26.08 1.78 6.99
N ARG A 10 25.96 3.02 7.50
CA ARG A 10 24.81 3.93 7.26
C ARG A 10 25.00 4.75 5.98
N ASN A 11 25.03 4.08 4.83
CA ASN A 11 24.88 4.77 3.55
C ASN A 11 23.38 4.78 3.20
N MET A 12 22.69 5.83 3.62
CA MET A 12 21.25 6.00 3.42
C MET A 12 21.00 6.92 2.23
N ILE A 13 20.13 6.48 1.32
CA ILE A 13 19.60 7.31 0.24
C ILE A 13 18.08 7.38 0.39
N SER A 14 17.51 8.56 0.09
CA SER A 14 16.07 8.79 0.09
C SER A 14 15.56 8.81 -1.35
N LEU A 15 14.44 8.13 -1.58
CA LEU A 15 13.74 8.10 -2.86
C LEU A 15 12.24 8.27 -2.58
N PRO A 16 11.50 9.02 -3.40
CA PRO A 16 10.04 8.99 -3.34
C PRO A 16 9.52 7.58 -3.59
N LEU A 17 8.59 7.12 -2.75
CA LEU A 17 7.91 5.83 -2.93
C LEU A 17 6.89 5.86 -4.09
N ASP A 18 6.53 7.05 -4.58
CA ASP A 18 5.53 7.29 -5.62
C ASP A 18 4.16 6.64 -5.31
N ILE A 19 3.82 6.60 -4.02
CA ILE A 19 2.50 6.17 -3.53
C ILE A 19 1.88 7.37 -2.80
N PRO A 20 0.78 7.93 -3.31
CA PRO A 20 0.17 9.10 -2.70
C PRO A 20 -0.60 8.74 -1.43
N ASN A 21 -0.73 9.73 -0.54
CA ASN A 21 -1.54 9.66 0.67
C ASN A 21 -1.16 8.56 1.68
N VAL A 22 0.14 8.28 1.80
CA VAL A 22 0.64 7.31 2.78
C VAL A 22 1.87 7.83 3.52
N ASP A 23 1.99 7.44 4.79
CA ASP A 23 3.22 7.57 5.58
C ASP A 23 3.90 6.21 5.71
N VAL A 24 5.22 6.17 5.55
CA VAL A 24 6.02 4.97 5.83
C VAL A 24 6.21 4.83 7.35
N ARG A 25 5.86 3.65 7.89
CA ARG A 25 6.01 3.32 9.32
C ARG A 25 7.21 2.42 9.60
N SER A 26 7.46 1.42 8.75
CA SER A 26 8.63 0.55 8.86
C SER A 26 9.10 0.08 7.49
N VAL A 27 10.37 -0.27 7.41
CA VAL A 27 10.97 -0.93 6.26
C VAL A 27 11.74 -2.15 6.80
N GLU A 28 11.40 -3.32 6.30
CA GLU A 28 11.94 -4.60 6.75
C GLU A 28 12.43 -5.41 5.55
N MET A 29 13.63 -5.99 5.65
CA MET A 29 14.12 -6.94 4.66
C MET A 29 13.74 -8.35 5.07
N ASN A 30 13.08 -9.10 4.18
CA ASN A 30 12.78 -10.49 4.42
C ASN A 30 13.99 -11.38 4.07
N LYS A 31 13.97 -12.63 4.57
CA LYS A 31 15.06 -13.61 4.36
C LYS A 31 15.32 -13.96 2.89
N ARG A 32 14.40 -13.61 1.97
CA ARG A 32 14.49 -13.86 0.52
C ARG A 32 14.94 -12.62 -0.27
N GLY A 33 15.43 -11.59 0.42
CA GLY A 33 15.92 -10.35 -0.21
C GLY A 33 14.81 -9.39 -0.70
N GLY A 34 13.56 -9.62 -0.30
CA GLY A 34 12.45 -8.71 -0.54
C GLY A 34 12.34 -7.63 0.53
N CYS A 35 11.98 -6.42 0.13
CA CYS A 35 11.74 -5.28 0.99
C CYS A 35 10.23 -5.15 1.28
N ILE A 36 9.85 -5.17 2.55
CA ILE A 36 8.48 -4.94 3.02
C ILE A 36 8.43 -3.53 3.60
N ILE A 37 7.66 -2.66 2.95
CA ILE A 37 7.43 -1.29 3.39
C ILE A 37 6.05 -1.24 4.01
N THR A 38 5.99 -1.06 5.32
CA THR A 38 4.72 -0.90 6.03
C THR A 38 4.29 0.56 5.97
N VAL A 39 3.09 0.82 5.47
CA VAL A 39 2.56 2.17 5.31
C VAL A 39 1.21 2.34 6.01
N GLU A 40 0.89 3.58 6.35
CA GLU A 40 -0.42 3.98 6.86
C GLU A 40 -1.03 5.07 5.99
N SER A 41 -2.35 5.01 5.80
CA SER A 41 -3.09 6.04 5.08
C SER A 41 -3.06 7.38 5.83
N THR A 42 -2.73 8.45 5.13
CA THR A 42 -2.88 9.83 5.64
C THR A 42 -4.29 10.37 5.44
N ARG A 43 -5.13 9.71 4.62
CA ARG A 43 -6.52 10.14 4.38
C ARG A 43 -7.39 9.93 5.62
N VAL A 44 -8.13 10.97 5.97
CA VAL A 44 -9.18 10.92 7.00
C VAL A 44 -10.53 10.70 6.33
N GLY A 45 -11.18 9.60 6.70
CA GLY A 45 -12.50 9.24 6.23
C GLY A 45 -12.50 8.47 4.90
N THR A 46 -13.69 8.09 4.48
CA THR A 46 -13.97 7.44 3.21
C THR A 46 -15.38 7.77 2.74
N ILE A 47 -15.77 7.33 1.55
CA ILE A 47 -17.15 7.37 1.08
C ILE A 47 -17.86 6.09 1.55
N CYS A 48 -19.03 6.23 2.15
CA CYS A 48 -19.84 5.10 2.59
C CYS A 48 -20.33 4.31 1.36
N GLN A 49 -20.02 3.01 1.32
CA GLN A 49 -20.43 2.12 0.23
C GLN A 49 -21.96 1.88 0.14
N HIS A 50 -22.72 2.24 1.19
CA HIS A 50 -24.16 2.01 1.25
C HIS A 50 -24.99 3.22 0.84
N CYS A 51 -24.55 4.45 1.15
CA CYS A 51 -25.32 5.67 0.88
C CYS A 51 -24.53 6.77 0.15
N GLY A 52 -23.26 6.55 -0.18
CA GLY A 52 -22.43 7.51 -0.92
C GLY A 52 -21.98 8.74 -0.14
N ARG A 53 -22.34 8.87 1.15
CA ARG A 53 -21.93 10.02 1.97
C ARG A 53 -20.49 9.87 2.47
N LYS A 54 -19.78 10.98 2.61
CA LYS A 54 -18.48 11.02 3.29
C LYS A 54 -18.65 10.70 4.77
N ILE A 55 -17.85 9.78 5.28
CA ILE A 55 -17.86 9.33 6.68
C ILE A 55 -16.46 9.42 7.27
N THR A 56 -16.36 9.85 8.53
CA THR A 56 -15.09 10.09 9.24
C THR A 56 -15.03 9.44 10.62
N LYS A 57 -16.15 8.91 11.14
CA LYS A 57 -16.21 8.19 12.43
C LYS A 57 -15.39 6.92 12.33
N SER A 58 -14.21 6.88 12.96
CA SER A 58 -13.31 5.72 12.92
C SER A 58 -13.94 4.52 13.62
N ASN A 59 -13.79 3.34 13.02
CA ASN A 59 -14.26 2.07 13.56
C ASN A 59 -13.16 1.00 13.44
N GLY A 60 -11.97 1.33 13.93
CA GLY A 60 -10.79 0.47 13.87
C GLY A 60 -10.28 0.27 12.45
N TYR A 61 -9.82 -0.95 12.18
CA TYR A 61 -9.07 -1.28 10.97
C TYR A 61 -9.53 -2.61 10.37
N GLY A 62 -9.37 -2.75 9.07
CA GLY A 62 -9.56 -4.00 8.34
C GLY A 62 -8.44 -5.01 8.60
N ARG A 63 -8.40 -6.05 7.78
CA ARG A 63 -7.28 -7.01 7.75
C ARG A 63 -6.02 -6.35 7.18
N TRP A 64 -4.86 -6.87 7.59
CA TRP A 64 -3.62 -6.56 6.90
C TRP A 64 -3.70 -7.02 5.44
N ILE A 65 -3.18 -6.20 4.54
CA ILE A 65 -2.98 -6.55 3.14
C ILE A 65 -1.53 -6.28 2.77
N GLU A 66 -1.01 -7.11 1.87
CA GLU A 66 0.33 -6.97 1.32
C GLU A 66 0.22 -7.00 -0.20
N LEU A 67 0.78 -5.98 -0.84
CA LEU A 67 0.66 -5.74 -2.27
C LEU A 67 2.04 -5.73 -2.91
N ARG A 68 2.21 -6.45 -4.00
CA ARG A 68 3.45 -6.37 -4.79
C ARG A 68 3.56 -4.99 -5.43
N HIS A 69 4.74 -4.39 -5.30
CA HIS A 69 5.08 -3.12 -5.91
C HIS A 69 6.29 -3.25 -6.84
N SER A 70 6.55 -2.16 -7.57
CA SER A 70 7.72 -2.00 -8.43
C SER A 70 9.01 -2.22 -7.64
N SER A 71 9.95 -2.92 -8.26
CA SER A 71 11.24 -3.18 -7.61
C SER A 71 12.00 -1.86 -7.40
N ILE A 72 12.59 -1.68 -6.23
CA ILE A 72 13.43 -0.52 -5.90
C ILE A 72 14.86 -1.03 -5.74
N LEU A 73 15.79 -0.48 -6.53
CA LEU A 73 17.21 -0.85 -6.52
C LEU A 73 17.45 -2.36 -6.67
N GLY A 74 16.67 -3.01 -7.55
CA GLY A 74 16.76 -4.46 -7.79
C GLY A 74 16.09 -5.35 -6.74
N HIS A 75 15.61 -4.79 -5.62
CA HIS A 75 14.89 -5.54 -4.61
C HIS A 75 13.40 -5.66 -4.92
N ARG A 76 12.83 -6.84 -4.68
CA ARG A 76 11.39 -7.06 -4.76
C ARG A 76 10.71 -6.27 -3.64
N VAL A 77 9.82 -5.33 -3.96
CA VAL A 77 9.15 -4.49 -2.96
C VAL A 77 7.71 -4.94 -2.74
N TYR A 78 7.29 -4.93 -1.48
CA TYR A 78 5.95 -5.23 -1.03
C TYR A 78 5.46 -4.08 -0.15
N ILE A 79 4.25 -3.59 -0.41
CA ILE A 79 3.59 -2.56 0.40
C ILE A 79 2.62 -3.25 1.33
N ARG A 80 2.87 -3.14 2.63
CA ARG A 80 2.02 -3.70 3.68
C ARG A 80 1.21 -2.58 4.33
N LEU A 81 -0.09 -2.73 4.43
CA LEU A 81 -0.95 -1.75 5.09
C LEU A 81 -2.16 -2.39 5.76
N ARG A 82 -2.76 -1.65 6.68
CA ARG A 82 -4.02 -2.01 7.31
C ARG A 82 -5.05 -0.91 7.02
N PRO A 83 -6.01 -1.14 6.12
CA PRO A 83 -6.99 -0.12 5.76
C PRO A 83 -7.84 0.31 6.96
N ARG A 84 -8.09 1.61 7.11
CA ARG A 84 -8.97 2.14 8.16
C ARG A 84 -10.42 1.76 7.88
N ARG A 85 -11.19 1.49 8.92
CA ARG A 85 -12.65 1.29 8.81
C ARG A 85 -13.37 2.49 9.39
N TYR A 86 -14.48 2.84 8.77
CA TYR A 86 -15.31 3.96 9.19
C TYR A 86 -16.75 3.49 9.36
N GLU A 87 -17.41 4.00 10.37
CA GLU A 87 -18.83 3.76 10.63
C GLU A 87 -19.68 4.86 9.99
N CYS A 88 -20.79 4.49 9.36
CA CYS A 88 -21.74 5.43 8.80
C CYS A 88 -22.87 5.72 9.79
N PRO A 89 -23.00 6.95 10.30
CA PRO A 89 -24.09 7.32 11.22
C PRO A 89 -25.46 7.33 10.53
N HIS A 90 -25.50 7.43 9.20
CA HIS A 90 -26.74 7.47 8.41
C HIS A 90 -27.20 6.09 7.92
N CYS A 91 -26.42 5.04 8.16
CA CYS A 91 -26.75 3.68 7.71
C CYS A 91 -26.78 2.70 8.88
N ALA A 92 -27.35 3.11 10.02
CA ALA A 92 -27.50 2.29 11.22
C ALA A 92 -26.17 1.62 11.66
N GLY A 93 -25.07 2.37 11.66
CA GLY A 93 -23.77 1.87 12.11
C GLY A 93 -23.06 0.94 11.11
N LYS A 94 -23.55 0.81 9.87
CA LYS A 94 -22.84 0.05 8.84
C LYS A 94 -21.43 0.59 8.62
N THR A 95 -20.48 -0.32 8.42
CA THR A 95 -19.06 0.03 8.30
C THR A 95 -18.59 -0.02 6.86
N THR A 96 -17.66 0.85 6.49
CA THR A 96 -16.97 0.83 5.20
C THR A 96 -15.47 0.82 5.43
N THR A 97 -14.78 -0.10 4.76
CA THR A 97 -13.31 -0.13 4.74
C THR A 97 -12.81 0.88 3.72
N GLN A 98 -11.85 1.71 4.10
CA GLN A 98 -11.22 2.69 3.22
C GLN A 98 -10.49 1.98 2.08
N THR A 99 -10.65 2.51 0.87
CA THR A 99 -9.84 2.18 -0.30
C THR A 99 -8.97 3.39 -0.68
N LEU A 100 -7.80 3.14 -1.25
CA LEU A 100 -6.89 4.18 -1.73
C LEU A 100 -6.70 4.02 -3.24
N ASP A 101 -6.43 5.13 -3.91
CA ASP A 101 -6.53 5.18 -5.37
C ASP A 101 -5.44 4.35 -6.09
N TRP A 102 -4.36 3.99 -5.39
CA TRP A 102 -3.18 3.31 -5.94
C TRP A 102 -3.23 1.77 -5.88
N TYR A 103 -4.31 1.17 -5.35
CA TYR A 103 -4.53 -0.29 -5.40
C TYR A 103 -6.00 -0.65 -5.54
N GLU A 104 -6.26 -1.91 -5.93
CA GLU A 104 -7.61 -2.48 -5.98
C GLU A 104 -7.77 -3.55 -4.89
N THR A 105 -8.91 -3.58 -4.20
CA THR A 105 -9.13 -4.43 -3.01
C THR A 105 -8.89 -5.94 -3.24
N LYS A 106 -9.09 -6.42 -4.47
CA LYS A 106 -8.91 -7.82 -4.86
C LYS A 106 -7.60 -8.07 -5.62
N SER A 107 -6.83 -7.03 -5.91
CA SER A 107 -5.54 -7.19 -6.60
C SER A 107 -4.45 -7.54 -5.59
N PRO A 108 -3.54 -8.48 -5.91
CA PRO A 108 -2.33 -8.68 -5.14
C PRO A 108 -1.26 -7.62 -5.41
N HIS A 109 -1.53 -6.65 -6.29
CA HIS A 109 -0.55 -5.68 -6.78
C HIS A 109 -1.00 -4.23 -6.58
N THR A 110 -0.02 -3.34 -6.51
CA THR A 110 -0.24 -1.90 -6.68
C THR A 110 -0.48 -1.59 -8.17
N LYS A 111 -1.26 -0.54 -8.47
CA LYS A 111 -1.50 -0.11 -9.86
C LYS A 111 -0.22 0.25 -10.60
N ALA A 112 0.75 0.85 -9.90
CA ALA A 112 2.07 1.16 -10.45
C ALA A 112 2.81 -0.10 -10.95
N TYR A 113 2.74 -1.20 -10.19
CA TYR A 113 3.33 -2.48 -10.60
C TYR A 113 2.62 -3.08 -11.81
N ASP A 114 1.28 -3.06 -11.83
CA ASP A 114 0.51 -3.56 -12.96
C ASP A 114 0.82 -2.76 -14.24
N HIS A 115 0.88 -1.43 -14.16
CA HIS A 115 1.23 -0.58 -15.29
C HIS A 115 2.63 -0.88 -15.86
N HIS A 116 3.62 -1.08 -14.98
CA HIS A 116 4.97 -1.44 -15.43
C HIS A 116 5.03 -2.80 -16.14
N ARG A 117 4.24 -3.80 -15.70
CA ARG A 117 4.20 -5.13 -16.34
C ARG A 117 3.60 -5.10 -17.74
N THR A 118 2.67 -4.19 -18.02
CA THR A 118 2.02 -4.09 -19.32
C THR A 118 2.98 -3.60 -20.41
N ILE A 119 4.11 -2.99 -20.05
CA ILE A 119 5.18 -2.61 -21.01
C ILE A 119 6.09 -3.82 -21.23
N VAL A 120 5.63 -4.79 -22.03
CA VAL A 120 6.53 -5.69 -22.76
C VAL A 120 6.55 -5.20 -24.20
N PRO A 121 7.68 -4.65 -24.70
CA PRO A 121 7.80 -4.43 -26.14
C PRO A 121 7.71 -5.79 -26.82
N ILE A 122 6.76 -5.94 -27.74
CA ILE A 122 6.56 -7.16 -28.55
C ILE A 122 7.80 -7.45 -29.45
N SER A 123 8.86 -6.66 -29.39
CA SER A 123 10.02 -6.75 -30.28
C SER A 123 11.08 -7.80 -29.91
N GLN A 124 10.82 -8.77 -29.03
CA GLN A 124 11.77 -9.86 -28.74
C GLN A 124 11.17 -11.25 -28.97
N VAL A 125 10.16 -11.36 -29.84
CA VAL A 125 9.86 -12.63 -30.50
C VAL A 125 10.51 -12.57 -31.88
N SER A 126 11.58 -13.31 -32.07
CA SER A 126 12.24 -13.52 -33.35
C SER A 126 12.62 -14.99 -33.46
N PRO A 127 12.65 -15.50 -34.70
CA PRO A 127 11.58 -16.23 -35.38
C PRO A 127 11.37 -17.67 -34.88
#